data_AF-A0AAV6BWU0-F1
#
_entry.id   AF-A0AAV6BWU0-F1
#
_cell.length_a   1.000
_cell.length_b   1.000
_cell.length_c   1.000
_cell.angle_alpha   90.00
_cell.angle_beta   90.00
_cell.angle_gamma   90.00
#
_symmetry.space_group_name_H-M   'P 1'
#
loop_
_entity.id
_entity.type
_entity.pdbx_description
1 polymer ?
#
loop_
_entity_poly.entity_id
_entity_poly.type
_entity_poly.pdbx_seq_one_letter_code
_entity_poly.pdbx_strand_id
1 'polypeptide(L)'
;VELAQALFDQAADLQKAGVGTGIDTLRANVELQNEKQRLIVAQATQETSLFALSRLLNLDPRQRVELADSLAFFDTPQPDVDASIDQALAGRPEWKALESQVRAAQKSRGAVGAERFPSLRFDGDWAYTGLSVNSGIPTYKYQAGVNLPIFTGGRIHAEIVNADLEIKKLRQQQADLRNEIALDVKTALINLRSARNEVEVANLGVKLATDEVDQARDRFKAGVANNIEVISAQDSLARANDNQIAALFRFNQARADFARAVGQMEKLYAK
;
A
#
# COMPACT_ATOMS: atom_id res chain seq x y z
N VAL A 1 -24.56 -18.93 -7.88
CA VAL A 1 -24.77 -20.27 -8.53
C VAL A 1 -25.75 -21.16 -7.77
N GLU A 2 -25.52 -21.53 -6.50
CA GLU A 2 -26.40 -22.47 -5.77
C GLU A 2 -27.84 -21.96 -5.65
N LEU A 3 -28.03 -20.66 -5.32
CA LEU A 3 -29.35 -20.04 -5.26
C LEU A 3 -30.10 -20.07 -6.60
N ALA A 4 -29.39 -19.83 -7.71
CA ALA A 4 -29.97 -19.89 -9.05
C ALA A 4 -30.29 -21.34 -9.48
N GLN A 5 -29.48 -22.31 -9.06
CA GLN A 5 -29.75 -23.73 -9.26
C GLN A 5 -31.03 -24.14 -8.51
N ALA A 6 -31.14 -23.76 -7.23
CA ALA A 6 -32.33 -24.04 -6.43
C ALA A 6 -33.60 -23.41 -7.01
N LEU A 7 -33.51 -22.20 -7.57
CA LEU A 7 -34.63 -21.56 -8.27
C LEU A 7 -35.02 -22.31 -9.56
N PHE A 8 -34.03 -22.75 -10.34
CA PHE A 8 -34.27 -23.54 -11.55
C PHE A 8 -34.95 -24.87 -11.23
N ASP A 9 -34.46 -25.58 -10.22
CA ASP A 9 -35.03 -26.86 -9.79
C ASP A 9 -36.49 -26.65 -9.32
N GLN A 10 -36.74 -25.61 -8.53
CA GLN A 10 -38.09 -25.26 -8.07
C GLN A 10 -39.04 -24.93 -9.25
N ALA A 11 -38.60 -24.11 -10.21
CA ALA A 11 -39.40 -23.75 -11.37
C ALA A 11 -39.70 -24.97 -12.26
N ALA A 12 -38.69 -25.83 -12.48
CA ALA A 12 -38.84 -27.06 -13.26
C ALA A 12 -39.83 -28.04 -12.61
N ASP A 13 -39.80 -28.17 -11.28
CA ASP A 13 -40.72 -29.06 -10.56
C ASP A 13 -42.16 -28.53 -10.56
N LEU A 14 -42.36 -27.22 -10.39
CA LEU A 14 -43.68 -26.61 -10.54
C LEU A 14 -44.24 -26.79 -11.96
N GLN A 15 -43.40 -26.66 -12.99
CA GLN A 15 -43.80 -26.90 -14.38
C GLN A 15 -44.19 -28.37 -14.61
N LYS A 16 -43.42 -29.34 -14.09
CA LYS A 16 -43.76 -30.78 -14.18
C LYS A 16 -45.08 -31.10 -13.47
N ALA A 17 -45.35 -30.44 -12.35
CA ALA A 17 -46.59 -30.56 -11.60
C ALA A 17 -47.78 -29.82 -12.25
N GLY A 18 -47.56 -29.11 -13.36
CA GLY A 18 -48.60 -28.40 -14.11
C GLY A 18 -49.06 -27.07 -13.48
N VAL A 19 -48.39 -26.61 -12.41
CA VAL A 19 -48.73 -25.38 -11.68
C VAL A 19 -47.76 -24.23 -11.97
N GLY A 20 -46.62 -24.50 -12.62
CA GLY A 20 -45.63 -23.51 -13.06
C GLY A 20 -45.67 -23.24 -14.56
N THR A 21 -45.14 -22.09 -14.98
CA THR A 21 -45.10 -21.71 -16.40
C THR A 21 -43.75 -22.04 -17.05
N GLY A 22 -43.74 -22.36 -18.35
CA GLY A 22 -42.49 -22.62 -19.07
C GLY A 22 -41.55 -21.40 -19.13
N ILE A 23 -42.10 -20.19 -19.02
CA ILE A 23 -41.29 -18.96 -18.97
C ILE A 23 -40.53 -18.83 -17.64
N ASP A 24 -41.10 -19.32 -16.53
CA ASP A 24 -40.42 -19.30 -15.23
C ASP A 24 -39.18 -20.21 -15.26
N THR A 25 -39.32 -21.44 -15.76
CA THR A 25 -38.20 -22.38 -15.92
C THR A 25 -37.13 -21.84 -16.86
N LEU A 26 -37.52 -21.23 -17.98
CA LEU A 26 -36.58 -20.65 -18.93
C LEU A 26 -35.78 -19.50 -18.30
N ARG A 27 -36.43 -18.59 -17.59
CA ARG A 27 -35.75 -17.47 -16.91
C ARG A 27 -34.80 -17.97 -15.83
N ALA A 28 -35.24 -18.93 -15.00
CA ALA A 28 -34.39 -19.50 -13.96
C ALA A 28 -33.16 -20.20 -14.56
N ASN A 29 -33.31 -20.87 -15.70
CA ASN A 29 -32.17 -21.47 -16.41
C ASN A 29 -31.21 -20.40 -16.96
N VAL A 30 -31.73 -19.33 -17.57
CA VAL A 30 -30.90 -18.20 -18.04
C VAL A 30 -30.07 -17.63 -16.88
N GLU A 31 -30.70 -17.42 -15.72
CA GLU A 31 -30.01 -16.90 -14.54
C GLU A 31 -28.93 -17.87 -14.03
N LEU A 32 -29.23 -19.17 -14.00
CA LEU A 32 -28.24 -20.19 -13.67
C LEU A 32 -27.01 -20.17 -14.62
N GLN A 33 -27.23 -19.97 -15.92
CA GLN A 33 -26.10 -19.88 -16.87
C GLN A 33 -25.29 -18.59 -16.67
N ASN A 34 -25.95 -17.45 -16.41
CA ASN A 34 -25.28 -16.19 -16.08
C ASN A 34 -24.41 -16.33 -14.83
N GLU A 35 -24.95 -16.95 -13.78
CA GLU A 35 -24.24 -17.22 -12.53
C GLU A 35 -23.04 -18.15 -12.71
N LYS A 36 -23.17 -19.20 -13.54
CA LYS A 36 -22.04 -20.08 -13.89
C LYS A 36 -20.95 -19.34 -14.63
N GLN A 37 -21.31 -18.46 -15.57
CA GLN A 37 -20.34 -17.63 -16.27
C GLN A 37 -19.61 -16.68 -15.32
N ARG A 38 -20.33 -16.02 -14.39
CA ARG A 38 -19.73 -15.16 -13.35
C ARG A 38 -18.72 -15.94 -12.50
N LEU A 39 -19.04 -17.17 -12.09
CA LEU A 39 -18.13 -18.02 -11.32
C LEU A 39 -16.83 -18.32 -12.08
N ILE A 40 -16.92 -18.68 -13.37
CA ILE A 40 -15.74 -18.97 -14.20
C ILE A 40 -14.80 -17.76 -14.26
N VAL A 41 -15.35 -16.56 -14.48
CA VAL A 41 -14.57 -15.32 -14.53
C VAL A 41 -13.92 -15.01 -13.17
N ALA A 42 -14.66 -15.21 -12.07
CA ALA A 42 -14.14 -14.99 -10.72
C ALA A 42 -12.97 -15.95 -10.39
N GLN A 43 -13.08 -17.23 -10.78
CA GLN A 43 -12.02 -18.23 -10.60
C GLN A 43 -10.76 -17.88 -11.40
N ALA A 44 -10.92 -17.50 -12.68
CA ALA A 44 -9.79 -17.05 -13.50
C ALA A 44 -9.12 -15.79 -12.90
N THR A 45 -9.91 -14.87 -12.34
CA THR A 45 -9.40 -13.66 -11.68
C THR A 45 -8.63 -14.01 -10.40
N GLN A 46 -9.10 -14.97 -9.62
CA GLN A 46 -8.39 -15.48 -8.44
C GLN A 46 -7.04 -16.09 -8.82
N GLU A 47 -7.00 -16.98 -9.81
CA GLU A 47 -5.75 -17.63 -10.25
C GLU A 47 -4.71 -16.63 -10.76
N THR A 48 -5.14 -15.70 -11.62
CA THR A 48 -4.25 -14.66 -12.15
C THR A 48 -3.75 -13.72 -11.06
N SER A 49 -4.56 -13.42 -10.05
CA SER A 49 -4.15 -12.64 -8.87
C SER A 49 -3.11 -13.37 -8.03
N LEU A 50 -3.24 -14.70 -7.86
CA LEU A 50 -2.23 -15.51 -7.18
C LEU A 50 -0.90 -15.53 -7.95
N PHE A 51 -0.92 -15.57 -9.29
CA PHE A 51 0.32 -15.46 -10.08
C PHE A 51 0.98 -14.09 -9.92
N ALA A 52 0.20 -13.01 -9.87
CA ALA A 52 0.72 -11.67 -9.59
C ALA A 52 1.35 -11.58 -8.20
N LEU A 53 0.73 -12.22 -7.19
CA LEU A 53 1.29 -12.32 -5.84
C LEU A 53 2.59 -13.12 -5.81
N SER A 54 2.66 -14.28 -6.47
CA SER A 54 3.89 -15.08 -6.57
C SER A 54 5.03 -14.28 -7.18
N ARG A 55 4.75 -13.51 -8.24
CA ARG A 55 5.73 -12.62 -8.86
C ARG A 55 6.18 -11.51 -7.91
N LEU A 56 5.25 -10.89 -7.18
CA LEU A 56 5.57 -9.83 -6.21
C LEU A 56 6.48 -10.33 -5.09
N LEU A 57 6.23 -11.54 -4.61
CA LEU A 57 7.02 -12.21 -3.57
C LEU A 57 8.28 -12.91 -4.10
N ASN A 58 8.53 -12.85 -5.42
CA ASN A 58 9.64 -13.52 -6.09
C ASN A 58 9.74 -15.02 -5.77
N LEU A 59 8.59 -15.72 -5.74
CA LEU A 59 8.50 -17.16 -5.53
C LEU A 59 8.73 -17.94 -6.83
N ASP A 60 9.07 -19.23 -6.73
CA ASP A 60 9.15 -20.12 -7.90
C ASP A 60 7.77 -20.17 -8.60
N PRO A 61 7.69 -19.91 -9.93
CA PRO A 61 6.43 -19.99 -10.69
C PRO A 61 5.70 -21.34 -10.62
N ARG A 62 6.40 -22.42 -10.26
CA ARG A 62 5.82 -23.77 -10.08
C ARG A 62 5.26 -24.02 -8.69
N GLN A 63 5.59 -23.15 -7.72
CA GLN A 63 5.08 -23.26 -6.37
C GLN A 63 3.61 -22.82 -6.32
N ARG A 64 2.74 -23.71 -5.83
CA ARG A 64 1.34 -23.37 -5.58
C ARG A 64 1.24 -22.49 -4.34
N VAL A 65 0.57 -21.35 -4.46
CA VAL A 65 0.25 -20.46 -3.34
C VAL A 65 -1.16 -20.75 -2.88
N GLU A 66 -1.31 -20.98 -1.57
CA GLU A 66 -2.60 -21.13 -0.91
C GLU A 66 -2.72 -20.04 0.15
N LEU A 67 -3.88 -19.37 0.20
CA LEU A 67 -4.15 -18.32 1.18
C LEU A 67 -4.52 -18.97 2.51
N ALA A 68 -3.78 -18.65 3.57
CA ALA A 68 -4.02 -19.20 4.91
C ALA A 68 -5.14 -18.47 5.66
N ASP A 69 -5.36 -17.19 5.35
CA ASP A 69 -6.25 -16.30 6.09
C ASP A 69 -7.55 -15.99 5.33
N SER A 70 -8.59 -15.66 6.09
CA SER A 70 -9.85 -15.12 5.57
C SER A 70 -9.93 -13.62 5.83
N LEU A 71 -10.62 -12.89 4.94
CA LEU A 71 -10.94 -11.47 5.11
C LEU A 71 -11.90 -11.30 6.30
N ALA A 72 -11.35 -11.05 7.48
CA ALA A 72 -12.12 -10.79 8.69
C ALA A 72 -12.12 -9.29 9.05
N PHE A 73 -13.21 -8.87 9.70
CA PHE A 73 -13.27 -7.60 10.40
C PHE A 73 -12.60 -7.77 11.77
N PHE A 74 -11.62 -6.92 12.05
CA PHE A 74 -10.94 -6.85 13.34
C PHE A 74 -11.26 -5.50 13.95
N ASP A 75 -11.91 -5.48 15.11
CA ASP A 75 -12.10 -4.22 15.81
C ASP A 75 -10.74 -3.68 16.26
N THR A 76 -10.44 -2.46 15.85
CA THR A 76 -9.18 -1.77 16.17
C THR A 76 -9.49 -0.53 17.00
N PRO A 77 -8.75 -0.28 18.10
CA PRO A 77 -8.89 0.96 18.84
C PRO A 77 -8.73 2.15 17.90
N GLN A 78 -9.55 3.20 18.07
CA GLN A 78 -9.34 4.44 17.32
C GLN A 78 -8.10 5.16 17.89
N PRO A 79 -7.02 5.31 17.10
CA PRO A 79 -5.82 5.99 17.56
C PRO A 79 -6.06 7.49 17.70
N ASP A 80 -5.37 8.12 18.64
CA ASP A 80 -5.33 9.57 18.73
C ASP A 80 -4.53 10.16 17.55
N VAL A 81 -5.03 11.26 16.98
CA VAL A 81 -4.45 11.87 15.77
C VAL A 81 -3.07 12.44 16.04
N ASP A 82 -2.91 13.21 17.11
CA ASP A 82 -1.67 13.91 17.41
C ASP A 82 -0.59 12.92 17.83
N ALA A 83 -0.94 11.94 18.67
CA ALA A 83 -0.04 10.83 19.01
C ALA A 83 0.41 10.04 17.77
N SER A 84 -0.48 9.83 16.78
CA SER A 84 -0.14 9.13 15.54
C SER A 84 0.83 9.92 14.65
N ILE A 85 0.74 11.26 14.65
CA ILE A 85 1.68 12.12 13.91
C ILE A 85 3.06 12.08 14.55
N ASP A 86 3.15 12.22 15.88
CA ASP A 86 4.44 12.15 16.59
C ASP A 86 5.11 10.78 16.39
N GLN A 87 4.31 9.71 16.41
CA GLN A 87 4.79 8.38 16.11
C GLN A 87 5.28 8.25 14.66
N ALA A 88 4.58 8.85 13.69
CA ALA A 88 4.98 8.85 12.29
C ALA A 88 6.33 9.57 12.08
N LEU A 89 6.53 10.72 12.70
CA LEU A 89 7.79 11.48 12.64
C LEU A 89 8.96 10.69 13.27
N ALA A 90 8.71 9.90 14.31
CA ALA A 90 9.72 9.04 14.93
C ALA A 90 10.02 7.77 14.11
N GLY A 91 9.02 7.23 13.39
CA GLY A 91 9.09 5.96 12.68
C GLY A 91 9.62 6.09 11.24
N ARG A 92 9.16 7.09 10.49
CA ARG A 92 9.30 7.16 9.03
C ARG A 92 10.75 7.31 8.55
N PRO A 93 11.24 6.40 7.66
CA PRO A 93 12.59 6.50 7.10
C PRO A 93 12.86 7.79 6.33
N GLU A 94 11.88 8.33 5.62
CA GLU A 94 12.00 9.55 4.82
C GLU A 94 12.29 10.78 5.71
N TRP A 95 11.68 10.85 6.89
CA TRP A 95 11.97 11.90 7.88
C TRP A 95 13.42 11.80 8.38
N LYS A 96 13.87 10.60 8.75
CA LYS A 96 15.24 10.33 9.22
C LYS A 96 16.29 10.60 8.13
N ALA A 97 15.96 10.28 6.87
CA ALA A 97 16.81 10.54 5.73
C ALA A 97 17.01 12.06 5.55
N LEU A 98 15.93 12.84 5.59
CA LEU A 98 16.00 14.29 5.43
C LEU A 98 16.72 14.97 6.61
N GLU A 99 16.48 14.53 7.84
CA GLU A 99 17.28 14.99 8.99
C GLU A 99 18.78 14.72 8.81
N SER A 100 19.13 13.56 8.28
CA SER A 100 20.53 13.20 8.00
C SER A 100 21.12 14.08 6.90
N GLN A 101 20.34 14.43 5.88
CA GLN A 101 20.76 15.37 4.84
C GLN A 101 20.99 16.78 5.40
N VAL A 102 20.11 17.27 6.30
CA VAL A 102 20.32 18.56 7.00
C VAL A 102 21.61 18.53 7.81
N ARG A 103 21.86 17.45 8.57
CA ARG A 103 23.11 17.28 9.33
C ARG A 103 24.33 17.25 8.42
N ALA A 104 24.27 16.53 7.30
CA ALA A 104 25.35 16.47 6.32
C ALA A 104 25.64 17.85 5.71
N ALA A 105 24.61 18.61 5.34
CA ALA A 105 24.74 19.96 4.81
C ALA A 105 25.36 20.93 5.83
N GLN A 106 25.00 20.82 7.12
CA GLN A 106 25.64 21.59 8.19
C GLN A 106 27.12 21.28 8.34
N LYS A 107 27.52 20.01 8.21
CA LYS A 107 28.94 19.60 8.23
C LYS A 107 29.68 20.11 7.00
N SER A 108 29.06 20.03 5.82
CA SER A 108 29.61 20.58 4.57
C SER A 108 29.84 22.10 4.68
N ARG A 109 28.85 22.84 5.18
CA ARG A 109 28.98 24.28 5.48
C ARG A 109 30.13 24.57 6.46
N GLY A 110 30.31 23.73 7.47
CA GLY A 110 31.45 23.79 8.39
C GLY A 110 32.79 23.59 7.68
N ALA A 111 32.88 22.64 6.75
CA ALA A 111 34.09 22.37 5.96
C ALA A 111 34.45 23.55 5.04
N VAL A 112 33.46 24.14 4.35
CA VAL A 112 33.66 25.36 3.55
C VAL A 112 34.13 26.52 4.43
N GLY A 113 33.53 26.68 5.62
CA GLY A 113 33.98 27.66 6.60
C GLY A 113 35.44 27.45 7.04
N ALA A 114 35.86 26.19 7.13
CA ALA A 114 37.22 25.82 7.52
C ALA A 114 38.28 26.11 6.45
N GLU A 115 37.89 26.35 5.18
CA GLU A 115 38.82 26.78 4.12
C GLU A 115 39.50 28.12 4.41
N ARG A 116 38.99 28.89 5.38
CA ARG A 116 39.63 30.12 5.87
C ARG A 116 40.88 29.85 6.71
N PHE A 117 41.06 28.64 7.20
CA PHE A 117 42.20 28.26 8.02
C PHE A 117 43.32 27.64 7.18
N PRO A 118 44.58 27.65 7.67
CA PRO A 118 45.67 26.97 7.00
C PRO A 118 45.40 25.47 6.89
N SER A 119 45.62 24.89 5.70
CA SER A 119 45.67 23.43 5.53
C SER A 119 47.12 22.95 5.52
N LEU A 120 47.38 21.86 6.23
CA LEU A 120 48.68 21.19 6.25
C LEU A 120 48.58 19.93 5.39
N ARG A 121 49.51 19.78 4.44
CA ARG A 121 49.65 18.58 3.62
C ARG A 121 51.04 17.99 3.83
N PHE A 122 51.08 16.68 3.99
CA PHE A 122 52.33 15.92 4.05
C PHE A 122 52.25 14.81 3.01
N ASP A 123 53.26 14.74 2.15
CA ASP A 123 53.40 13.78 1.07
C ASP A 123 54.71 13.02 1.26
N GLY A 124 54.67 11.71 1.04
CA GLY A 124 55.83 10.82 1.04
C GLY A 124 55.75 9.91 -0.17
N ASP A 125 56.83 9.82 -0.92
CA ASP A 125 56.97 9.00 -2.12
C ASP A 125 58.23 8.15 -2.05
N TRP A 126 58.13 6.93 -2.55
CA TRP A 126 59.25 6.01 -2.73
C TRP A 126 59.14 5.36 -4.10
N ALA A 127 60.19 5.51 -4.89
CA ALA A 127 60.24 4.99 -6.25
C ALA A 127 61.63 4.43 -6.58
N TYR A 128 61.69 3.49 -7.53
CA TYR A 128 62.93 3.08 -8.17
C TYR A 128 63.08 3.86 -9.48
N THR A 129 64.01 4.81 -9.51
CA THR A 129 64.20 5.69 -10.66
C THR A 129 65.48 5.32 -11.38
N GLY A 130 65.39 5.01 -12.68
CA GLY A 130 66.52 4.67 -13.53
C GLY A 130 66.13 4.55 -15.00
N LEU A 131 67.11 4.56 -15.90
CA LEU A 131 66.88 4.48 -17.36
C LEU A 131 66.46 3.08 -17.84
N SER A 132 66.59 2.05 -16.99
CA SER A 132 66.18 0.67 -17.27
C SER A 132 65.76 -0.05 -15.97
N VAL A 133 65.01 -1.16 -16.10
CA VAL A 133 64.51 -1.95 -14.95
C VAL A 133 65.65 -2.46 -14.04
N ASN A 134 66.82 -2.74 -14.62
CA ASN A 134 67.97 -3.29 -13.89
C ASN A 134 68.92 -2.22 -13.33
N SER A 135 68.69 -0.93 -13.62
CA SER A 135 69.55 0.18 -13.17
C SER A 135 68.83 1.19 -12.28
N GLY A 136 67.64 0.85 -11.79
CA GLY A 136 66.88 1.70 -10.88
C GLY A 136 67.59 1.88 -9.53
N ILE A 137 67.65 3.12 -9.05
CA ILE A 137 68.15 3.45 -7.71
C ILE A 137 66.94 3.84 -6.84
N PRO A 138 66.85 3.34 -5.59
CA PRO A 138 65.78 3.73 -4.69
C PRO A 138 65.85 5.23 -4.39
N THR A 139 64.75 5.92 -4.61
CA THR A 139 64.56 7.35 -4.38
C THR A 139 63.45 7.53 -3.36
N TYR A 140 63.69 8.33 -2.33
CA TYR A 140 62.71 8.70 -1.32
C TYR A 140 62.50 10.20 -1.35
N LYS A 141 61.25 10.65 -1.36
CA LYS A 141 60.91 12.07 -1.33
C LYS A 141 59.85 12.32 -0.26
N TYR A 142 60.13 13.26 0.64
CA TYR A 142 59.16 13.72 1.64
C TYR A 142 58.94 15.22 1.45
N GLN A 143 57.69 15.66 1.48
CA GLN A 143 57.31 17.05 1.29
C GLN A 143 56.19 17.42 2.26
N ALA A 144 56.36 18.53 2.96
CA ALA A 144 55.28 19.14 3.75
C ALA A 144 54.98 20.52 3.17
N GLY A 145 53.69 20.87 3.11
CA GLY A 145 53.24 22.17 2.62
C GLY A 145 52.11 22.71 3.48
N VAL A 146 52.16 24.01 3.78
CA VAL A 146 51.05 24.74 4.41
C VAL A 146 50.44 25.66 3.36
N ASN A 147 49.12 25.58 3.18
CA ASN A 147 48.38 26.47 2.29
C ASN A 147 47.44 27.34 3.11
N LEU A 148 47.62 28.67 3.05
CA LEU A 148 46.78 29.65 3.73
C LEU A 148 46.29 30.69 2.70
N PRO A 149 44.97 30.71 2.38
CA PRO A 149 44.44 31.73 1.48
C PRO A 149 44.37 33.09 2.18
N ILE A 150 45.20 34.05 1.73
CA ILE A 150 45.22 35.43 2.28
C ILE A 150 44.10 36.28 1.69
N PHE A 151 43.83 36.15 0.39
CA PHE A 151 42.76 36.86 -0.30
C PHE A 151 42.14 35.97 -1.39
N THR A 152 40.82 35.76 -1.31
CA THR A 152 40.09 34.88 -2.24
C THR A 152 39.05 35.64 -3.09
N GLY A 153 39.08 36.97 -3.12
CA GLY A 153 38.11 37.77 -3.89
C GLY A 153 36.64 37.52 -3.54
N GLY A 154 36.35 37.08 -2.31
CA GLY A 154 34.98 36.76 -1.86
C GLY A 154 34.52 35.32 -2.12
N ARG A 155 35.31 34.48 -2.82
CA ARG A 155 34.96 33.07 -3.13
C ARG A 155 34.44 32.29 -1.91
N ILE A 156 35.24 32.20 -0.84
CA ILE A 156 34.86 31.44 0.38
C ILE A 156 33.58 32.01 1.02
N HIS A 157 33.38 33.34 0.97
CA HIS A 157 32.15 33.93 1.51
C HIS A 157 30.94 33.52 0.68
N ALA A 158 31.03 33.57 -0.65
CA ALA A 158 29.96 33.13 -1.54
C ALA A 158 29.63 31.63 -1.35
N GLU A 159 30.65 30.78 -1.17
CA GLU A 159 30.45 29.35 -0.91
C GLU A 159 29.77 29.09 0.44
N ILE A 160 30.11 29.85 1.50
CA ILE A 160 29.40 29.78 2.79
C ILE A 160 27.93 30.17 2.61
N VAL A 161 27.66 31.27 1.89
CA VAL A 161 26.29 31.72 1.61
C VAL A 161 25.52 30.65 0.83
N ASN A 162 26.14 30.03 -0.17
CA ASN A 162 25.52 28.93 -0.91
C ASN A 162 25.21 27.73 -0.02
N ALA A 163 26.13 27.35 0.88
CA ALA A 163 25.91 26.28 1.83
C ALA A 163 24.80 26.61 2.86
N ASP A 164 24.71 27.87 3.29
CA ASP A 164 23.62 28.36 4.15
C ASP A 164 22.26 28.32 3.44
N LEU A 165 22.21 28.69 2.16
CA LEU A 165 21.02 28.59 1.33
C LEU A 165 20.58 27.13 1.13
N GLU A 166 21.52 26.19 0.95
CA GLU A 166 21.18 24.76 0.85
C GLU A 166 20.62 24.22 2.17
N ILE A 167 21.18 24.61 3.33
CA ILE A 167 20.60 24.26 4.64
C ILE A 167 19.19 24.83 4.78
N LYS A 168 18.96 26.08 4.36
CA LYS A 168 17.64 26.72 4.42
C LYS A 168 16.63 25.99 3.54
N LYS A 169 17.03 25.60 2.33
CA LYS A 169 16.22 24.79 1.42
C LYS A 169 15.85 23.43 2.02
N LEU A 170 16.82 22.70 2.58
CA LEU A 170 16.55 21.41 3.24
C LEU A 170 15.62 21.55 4.45
N ARG A 171 15.73 22.63 5.21
CA ARG A 171 14.80 22.93 6.32
C ARG A 171 13.39 23.24 5.83
N GLN A 172 13.24 23.94 4.70
CA GLN A 172 11.94 24.15 4.09
C GLN A 172 11.33 22.82 3.63
N GLN A 173 12.12 21.99 2.95
CA GLN A 173 11.70 20.63 2.57
C GLN A 173 11.30 19.80 3.80
N GLN A 174 11.98 19.99 4.94
CA GLN A 174 11.62 19.32 6.19
C GLN A 174 10.29 19.80 6.75
N ALA A 175 10.01 21.11 6.71
CA ALA A 175 8.71 21.65 7.11
C ALA A 175 7.58 21.14 6.19
N ASP A 176 7.83 21.09 4.89
CA ASP A 176 6.88 20.59 3.90
C ASP A 176 6.62 19.09 4.11
N LEU A 177 7.66 18.27 4.29
CA LEU A 177 7.54 16.84 4.58
C LEU A 177 6.80 16.58 5.90
N ARG A 178 6.99 17.41 6.92
CA ARG A 178 6.22 17.30 8.17
C ARG A 178 4.72 17.48 7.92
N ASN A 179 4.35 18.46 7.10
CA ASN A 179 2.95 18.71 6.75
C ASN A 179 2.37 17.58 5.89
N GLU A 180 3.17 17.03 4.97
CA GLU A 180 2.80 15.86 4.16
C GLU A 180 2.56 14.62 5.03
N ILE A 181 3.46 14.32 5.96
CA ILE A 181 3.29 13.21 6.93
C ILE A 181 2.04 13.42 7.79
N ALA A 182 1.79 14.65 8.24
CA ALA A 182 0.59 14.95 9.02
C ALA A 182 -0.69 14.77 8.19
N LEU A 183 -0.68 15.18 6.92
CA LEU A 183 -1.79 14.97 5.99
C LEU A 183 -2.05 13.49 5.73
N ASP A 184 -0.99 12.71 5.49
CA ASP A 184 -1.07 11.26 5.29
C ASP A 184 -1.72 10.56 6.48
N VAL A 185 -1.26 10.84 7.70
CA VAL A 185 -1.78 10.23 8.94
C VAL A 185 -3.24 10.60 9.14
N LYS A 186 -3.60 11.88 8.99
CA LYS A 186 -4.99 12.33 9.13
C LYS A 186 -5.92 11.69 8.10
N THR A 187 -5.47 11.61 6.86
CA THR A 187 -6.23 10.99 5.75
C THR A 187 -6.39 9.50 5.99
N ALA A 188 -5.33 8.80 6.40
CA ALA A 188 -5.39 7.38 6.70
C ALA A 188 -6.34 7.06 7.88
N LEU A 189 -6.36 7.90 8.92
CA LEU A 189 -7.30 7.75 10.04
C LEU A 189 -8.76 7.95 9.61
N ILE A 190 -9.03 8.97 8.80
CA ILE A 190 -10.37 9.22 8.26
C ILE A 190 -10.81 8.04 7.36
N ASN A 191 -9.94 7.57 6.49
CA ASN A 191 -10.22 6.43 5.60
C ASN A 191 -10.47 5.14 6.39
N LEU A 192 -9.68 4.88 7.46
CA LEU A 192 -9.89 3.74 8.35
C LEU A 192 -11.25 3.81 9.06
N ARG A 193 -11.63 4.99 9.55
CA ARG A 193 -12.95 5.20 10.17
C ARG A 193 -14.09 5.03 9.15
N SER A 194 -13.94 5.58 7.95
CA SER A 194 -14.93 5.43 6.87
C SER A 194 -15.11 3.96 6.49
N ALA A 195 -14.01 3.25 6.25
CA ALA A 195 -14.04 1.85 5.87
C ALA A 195 -14.66 0.95 6.96
N ARG A 196 -14.46 1.29 8.25
CA ARG A 196 -15.15 0.62 9.36
C ARG A 196 -16.67 0.77 9.26
N ASN A 197 -17.15 2.01 9.11
CA ASN A 197 -18.58 2.28 8.98
C ASN A 197 -19.18 1.62 7.73
N GLU A 198 -18.43 1.58 6.63
CA GLU A 198 -18.85 0.87 5.41
C GLU A 198 -19.05 -0.63 5.64
N VAL A 199 -18.18 -1.27 6.44
CA VAL A 199 -18.35 -2.69 6.81
C VAL A 199 -19.64 -2.88 7.61
N GLU A 200 -19.94 -2.02 8.57
CA GLU A 200 -21.18 -2.09 9.36
C GLU A 200 -22.42 -1.96 8.47
N VAL A 201 -22.44 -0.98 7.56
CA VAL A 201 -23.54 -0.76 6.62
C VAL A 201 -23.69 -1.93 5.65
N ALA A 202 -22.57 -2.45 5.11
CA ALA A 202 -22.61 -3.57 4.18
C ALA A 202 -23.09 -4.87 4.84
N ASN A 203 -22.68 -5.14 6.09
CA ASN A 203 -23.16 -6.28 6.87
C ASN A 203 -24.68 -6.22 7.07
N LEU A 204 -25.22 -5.03 7.40
CA LEU A 204 -26.67 -4.83 7.49
C LEU A 204 -27.35 -5.03 6.14
N GLY A 205 -26.75 -4.53 5.05
CA GLY A 205 -27.26 -4.72 3.69
C GLY A 205 -27.39 -6.19 3.28
N VAL A 206 -26.38 -7.02 3.58
CA VAL A 206 -26.42 -8.47 3.32
C VAL A 206 -27.54 -9.14 4.10
N LYS A 207 -27.71 -8.78 5.38
CA LYS A 207 -28.80 -9.30 6.22
C LYS A 207 -30.17 -8.99 5.61
N LEU A 208 -30.42 -7.72 5.29
CA LEU A 208 -31.71 -7.28 4.71
C LEU A 208 -31.99 -7.93 3.35
N ALA A 209 -30.97 -8.05 2.49
CA ALA A 209 -31.13 -8.70 1.19
C ALA A 209 -31.36 -10.22 1.31
N THR A 210 -30.83 -10.85 2.36
CA THR A 210 -31.10 -12.26 2.66
C THR A 210 -32.57 -12.43 3.09
N ASP A 211 -33.04 -11.58 4.00
CA ASP A 211 -34.44 -11.57 4.43
C ASP A 211 -35.41 -11.31 3.24
N GLU A 212 -35.00 -10.49 2.26
CA GLU A 212 -35.76 -10.23 1.02
C GLU A 212 -35.83 -11.48 0.13
N VAL A 213 -34.72 -12.20 -0.05
CA VAL A 213 -34.69 -13.46 -0.81
C VAL A 213 -35.62 -14.49 -0.19
N ASP A 214 -35.61 -14.64 1.13
CA ASP A 214 -36.46 -15.60 1.83
C ASP A 214 -37.94 -15.26 1.63
N GLN A 215 -38.33 -13.99 1.81
CA GLN A 215 -39.70 -13.54 1.58
C GLN A 215 -40.15 -13.71 0.12
N ALA A 216 -39.29 -13.41 -0.85
CA ALA A 216 -39.59 -13.59 -2.28
C ALA A 216 -39.81 -15.07 -2.63
N ARG A 217 -38.98 -15.96 -2.08
CA ARG A 217 -39.10 -17.41 -2.29
C ARG A 217 -40.38 -17.97 -1.68
N ASP A 218 -40.76 -17.52 -0.49
CA ASP A 218 -42.01 -17.93 0.16
C ASP A 218 -43.24 -17.50 -0.64
N ARG A 219 -43.25 -16.26 -1.14
CA ARG A 219 -44.32 -15.74 -2.01
C ARG A 219 -44.42 -16.51 -3.32
N PHE A 220 -43.29 -16.82 -3.95
CA PHE A 220 -43.25 -17.62 -5.18
C PHE A 220 -43.78 -19.05 -4.93
N LYS A 221 -43.36 -19.67 -3.82
CA LYS A 221 -43.84 -21.01 -3.42
C LYS A 221 -45.33 -21.03 -3.11
N ALA A 222 -45.87 -19.96 -2.53
CA ALA A 222 -47.30 -19.80 -2.28
C ALA A 222 -48.11 -19.44 -3.55
N GLY A 223 -47.45 -19.21 -4.69
CA GLY A 223 -48.10 -18.84 -5.95
C GLY A 223 -48.66 -17.42 -5.98
N VAL A 224 -48.28 -16.57 -5.03
CA VAL A 224 -48.74 -15.17 -4.93
C VAL A 224 -47.78 -14.18 -5.59
N ALA A 225 -46.64 -14.66 -6.09
CA ALA A 225 -45.64 -13.91 -6.85
C ALA A 225 -45.09 -14.76 -8.00
N ASN A 226 -44.47 -14.11 -8.99
CA ASN A 226 -43.73 -14.78 -10.06
C ASN A 226 -42.24 -14.95 -9.69
N ASN A 227 -41.48 -15.68 -10.50
CA ASN A 227 -40.06 -15.90 -10.23
C ASN A 227 -39.16 -14.67 -10.45
N ILE A 228 -39.68 -13.58 -11.04
CA ILE A 228 -38.92 -12.35 -11.23
C ILE A 228 -38.61 -11.70 -9.88
N GLU A 229 -39.56 -11.74 -8.93
CA GLU A 229 -39.31 -11.25 -7.56
C GLU A 229 -38.13 -12.00 -6.92
N VAL A 230 -38.06 -13.33 -7.11
CA VAL A 230 -36.96 -14.15 -6.58
C VAL A 230 -35.64 -13.83 -7.26
N ILE A 231 -35.62 -13.73 -8.60
CA ILE A 231 -34.41 -13.37 -9.36
C ILE A 231 -33.90 -11.99 -8.93
N SER A 232 -34.80 -11.01 -8.83
CA SER A 232 -34.46 -9.64 -8.40
C SER A 232 -33.90 -9.60 -6.97
N ALA A 233 -34.49 -10.36 -6.05
CA ALA A 233 -33.98 -10.47 -4.68
C ALA A 233 -32.61 -11.16 -4.64
N GLN A 234 -32.41 -12.23 -5.42
CA GLN A 234 -31.12 -12.93 -5.54
C GLN A 234 -30.04 -12.00 -6.10
N ASP A 235 -30.36 -11.20 -7.12
CA ASP A 235 -29.48 -10.17 -7.67
C ASP A 235 -29.12 -9.09 -6.63
N SER A 236 -30.09 -8.66 -5.81
CA SER A 236 -29.86 -7.71 -4.72
C SER A 236 -28.95 -8.29 -3.64
N LEU A 237 -29.14 -9.57 -3.27
CA LEU A 237 -28.28 -10.29 -2.35
C LEU A 237 -26.86 -10.45 -2.92
N ALA A 238 -26.72 -10.78 -4.21
CA ALA A 238 -25.41 -10.88 -4.86
C ALA A 238 -24.66 -9.53 -4.78
N ARG A 239 -25.32 -8.43 -5.14
CA ARG A 239 -24.76 -7.06 -5.01
C ARG A 239 -24.41 -6.71 -3.56
N ALA A 240 -25.23 -7.08 -2.60
CA ALA A 240 -24.97 -6.82 -1.18
C ALA A 240 -23.71 -7.58 -0.70
N ASN A 241 -23.55 -8.84 -1.11
CA ASN A 241 -22.34 -9.63 -0.82
C ASN A 241 -21.10 -9.01 -1.47
N ASP A 242 -21.18 -8.59 -2.75
CA ASP A 242 -20.06 -7.91 -3.43
C ASP A 242 -19.66 -6.63 -2.69
N ASN A 243 -20.64 -5.84 -2.23
CA ASN A 243 -20.41 -4.64 -1.44
C ASN A 243 -19.74 -4.95 -0.08
N GLN A 244 -20.15 -6.03 0.58
CA GLN A 244 -19.54 -6.49 1.84
C GLN A 244 -18.10 -6.93 1.65
N ILE A 245 -17.83 -7.74 0.62
CA ILE A 245 -16.47 -8.18 0.28
C ILE A 245 -15.59 -6.96 0.00
N ALA A 246 -16.08 -6.01 -0.80
CA ALA A 246 -15.36 -4.79 -1.12
C ALA A 246 -15.13 -3.90 0.13
N ALA A 247 -16.09 -3.81 1.05
CA ALA A 247 -15.94 -3.08 2.30
C ALA A 247 -14.91 -3.72 3.23
N LEU A 248 -14.94 -5.05 3.38
CA LEU A 248 -13.95 -5.80 4.17
C LEU A 248 -12.53 -5.66 3.61
N PHE A 249 -12.40 -5.69 2.28
CA PHE A 249 -11.14 -5.44 1.60
C PHE A 249 -10.65 -4.01 1.86
N ARG A 250 -11.49 -2.99 1.64
CA ARG A 250 -11.15 -1.58 1.89
C ARG A 250 -10.77 -1.33 3.35
N PHE A 251 -11.43 -1.98 4.30
CA PHE A 251 -11.09 -1.88 5.72
C PHE A 251 -9.69 -2.42 6.00
N ASN A 252 -9.37 -3.61 5.51
CA ASN A 252 -8.05 -4.21 5.71
C ASN A 252 -6.94 -3.44 4.97
N GLN A 253 -7.23 -2.89 3.80
CA GLN A 253 -6.33 -1.98 3.09
C GLN A 253 -6.09 -0.69 3.89
N ALA A 254 -7.15 -0.05 4.39
CA ALA A 254 -7.04 1.17 5.20
C ALA A 254 -6.26 0.94 6.51
N ARG A 255 -6.34 -0.26 7.10
CA ARG A 255 -5.51 -0.66 8.25
C ARG A 255 -4.03 -0.74 7.87
N ALA A 256 -3.69 -1.37 6.75
CA ALA A 256 -2.33 -1.43 6.26
C ALA A 256 -1.80 -0.04 5.88
N ASP A 257 -2.61 0.79 5.22
CA ASP A 257 -2.24 2.16 4.86
C ASP A 257 -2.02 3.04 6.09
N PHE A 258 -2.84 2.89 7.14
CA PHE A 258 -2.62 3.57 8.41
C PHE A 258 -1.33 3.11 9.09
N ALA A 259 -1.08 1.79 9.15
CA ALA A 259 0.16 1.23 9.70
C ALA A 259 1.41 1.74 8.95
N ARG A 260 1.33 1.89 7.62
CA ARG A 260 2.35 2.54 6.80
C ARG A 260 2.48 4.01 7.13
N ALA A 261 1.36 4.73 7.24
CA ALA A 261 1.35 6.16 7.50
C ALA A 261 2.01 6.51 8.85
N VAL A 262 1.89 5.65 9.85
CA VAL A 262 2.53 5.84 11.16
C VAL A 262 3.93 5.20 11.29
N GLY A 263 4.45 4.60 10.21
CA GLY A 263 5.77 3.98 10.19
C GLY A 263 5.90 2.71 11.04
N GLN A 264 4.82 1.94 11.22
CA GLN A 264 4.78 0.72 12.04
C GLN A 264 4.49 -0.58 11.27
N MET A 265 4.55 -0.57 9.93
CA MET A 265 4.28 -1.76 9.11
C MET A 265 5.04 -3.01 9.59
N GLU A 266 6.35 -2.89 9.82
CA GLU A 266 7.16 -4.02 10.29
C GLU A 266 6.73 -4.50 11.68
N LYS A 267 6.41 -3.59 12.60
CA LYS A 267 6.03 -3.97 13.98
C LYS A 267 4.68 -4.68 14.04
N LEU A 268 3.74 -4.30 13.17
CA LEU A 268 2.38 -4.83 13.13
C LEU A 268 2.26 -6.12 12.31
N TYR A 269 3.08 -6.29 11.27
CA TYR A 269 2.91 -7.37 10.29
C TYR A 269 4.13 -8.27 10.10
N ALA A 270 5.30 -7.98 10.68
CA ALA A 270 6.51 -8.82 10.55
C ALA A 270 6.67 -9.86 11.68
N LYS A 271 5.57 -10.48 12.14
CA LYS A 271 5.64 -11.63 13.06
C LYS A 271 5.44 -12.94 12.34
#